data_AF-N2AND5-F1
#
_entry.id   AF-N2AND5-F1
#
_cell.length_a   1.000
_cell.length_b   1.000
_cell.length_c   1.000
_cell.angle_alpha   90.00
_cell.angle_beta   90.00
_cell.angle_gamma   90.00
#
_symmetry.space_group_name_H-M   'P 1'
#
loop_
_entity.id
_entity.type
_entity.pdbx_description
1 polymer ?
#
loop_
_entity_poly.entity_id
_entity_poly.type
_entity_poly.pdbx_seq_one_letter_code
_entity_poly.pdbx_strand_id
1 'polypeptide(L)' 'MPFVQVNISNEIEKEKEKSAEFKKTWDESREEYRLIGEMISIRKQNKMTQSQLAEITGNKQQVISRIEKKRTILR' A
#
# COMPACT_ATOMS: atom_id res chain seq x y z
N MET A 1 13.36 -15.55 -28.44
CA MET A 1 12.10 -14.80 -28.64
C MET A 1 12.38 -13.36 -28.24
N PRO A 2 12.09 -12.35 -29.08
CA PRO A 2 12.29 -10.96 -28.67
C PRO A 2 11.29 -10.61 -27.57
N PHE A 3 11.77 -9.98 -26.50
CA PHE A 3 10.91 -9.48 -25.43
C PHE A 3 10.10 -8.30 -25.97
N VAL A 4 8.79 -8.36 -25.80
CA VAL A 4 7.89 -7.25 -26.11
C VAL A 4 7.94 -6.27 -24.95
N GLN A 5 8.35 -5.03 -25.21
CA GLN A 5 8.20 -3.95 -24.23
C GLN A 5 6.74 -3.54 -24.16
N VAL A 6 6.08 -3.87 -23.06
CA VAL A 6 4.69 -3.47 -22.79
C VAL A 6 4.70 -2.30 -21.82
N ASN A 7 3.91 -1.27 -22.12
CA ASN A 7 3.65 -0.20 -21.17
C ASN A 7 2.61 -0.69 -20.15
N ILE A 8 3.08 -1.02 -18.95
CA ILE A 8 2.28 -1.59 -17.86
C ILE A 8 1.13 -0.64 -17.46
N SER A 9 1.36 0.68 -17.46
CA SER A 9 0.34 1.66 -17.10
C SER A 9 -0.86 1.59 -18.05
N ASN A 10 -0.59 1.54 -19.36
CA ASN A 10 -1.64 1.46 -20.37
C ASN A 10 -2.42 0.15 -20.28
N GLU A 11 -1.76 -0.95 -19.89
CA GLU A 11 -2.43 -2.24 -19.73
C GLU A 11 -3.33 -2.27 -18.49
N ILE A 12 -2.91 -1.65 -17.38
CA ILE A 12 -3.74 -1.48 -16.19
C ILE A 12 -4.97 -0.63 -16.52
N GLU A 13 -4.83 0.47 -17.26
CA GLU A 13 -5.97 1.30 -17.67
C GLU A 13 -6.98 0.52 -18.52
N LYS A 14 -6.50 -0.27 -19.49
CA LYS A 14 -7.37 -1.15 -20.28
C LYS A 14 -8.11 -2.16 -19.41
N GLU A 15 -7.44 -2.80 -18.45
CA GLU A 15 -8.09 -3.75 -17.55
C GLU A 15 -9.10 -3.08 -16.61
N LYS A 16 -8.83 -1.84 -16.16
CA LYS A 16 -9.79 -1.03 -15.39
C LYS A 16 -11.04 -0.66 -16.20
N GLU A 17 -10.91 -0.44 -17.50
CA GLU A 17 -12.04 -0.17 -18.39
C GLU A 17 -12.83 -1.43 -18.73
N LYS A 18 -12.13 -2.57 -18.91
CA LYS A 18 -12.76 -3.86 -19.24
C LYS A 18 -13.54 -4.47 -18.08
N SER A 19 -13.07 -4.30 -16.84
CA SER A 19 -13.68 -4.94 -15.67
C SER A 19 -13.91 -3.95 -14.52
N ALA A 20 -15.19 -3.75 -14.21
CA ALA A 20 -15.60 -2.95 -13.06
C ALA A 20 -15.16 -3.56 -11.72
N GLU A 21 -15.08 -4.90 -11.62
CA GLU A 21 -14.59 -5.60 -10.44
C GLU A 21 -13.08 -5.38 -10.24
N PHE A 22 -12.31 -5.44 -11.33
CA PHE A 22 -10.89 -5.13 -11.30
C PHE A 22 -10.64 -3.68 -10.91
N LYS A 23 -11.38 -2.73 -11.50
CA LYS A 23 -11.30 -1.31 -11.14
C LYS A 23 -11.57 -1.09 -9.66
N LYS A 24 -12.63 -1.70 -9.11
CA LYS A 24 -13.00 -1.56 -7.70
C LYS A 24 -11.90 -2.09 -6.78
N THR A 25 -11.45 -3.32 -6.98
CA THR A 25 -10.39 -3.93 -6.16
C THR A 25 -9.06 -3.19 -6.29
N TRP A 26 -8.73 -2.70 -7.49
CA TRP A 26 -7.57 -1.85 -7.73
C TRP A 26 -7.64 -0.53 -6.95
N ASP A 27 -8.77 0.17 -7.01
CA ASP A 27 -8.95 1.45 -6.31
C ASP A 27 -9.00 1.26 -4.78
N GLU A 28 -9.64 0.19 -4.28
CA GLU A 28 -9.64 -0.19 -2.86
C GLU A 28 -8.23 -0.48 -2.34
N SER A 29 -7.41 -1.19 -3.12
CA SER A 29 -6.00 -1.45 -2.74
C SER A 29 -5.21 -0.15 -2.58
N ARG A 30 -5.46 0.85 -3.45
CA ARG A 30 -4.80 2.16 -3.40
C ARG A 30 -5.19 2.95 -2.15
N GLU A 31 -6.44 2.84 -1.72
CA GLU A 31 -6.88 3.44 -0.46
C GLU A 31 -6.19 2.78 0.75
N GLU A 32 -6.05 1.45 0.79
CA GLU A 32 -5.27 0.77 1.85
C GLU A 32 -3.82 1.33 1.91
N TYR A 33 -3.16 1.51 0.76
CA TYR A 33 -1.81 2.08 0.72
C TYR A 33 -1.74 3.54 1.14
N ARG A 34 -2.77 4.35 0.80
CA ARG A 34 -2.86 5.74 1.25
C ARG A 34 -2.93 5.81 2.76
N LEU A 35 -3.81 5.02 3.37
CA LEU A 35 -4.00 4.96 4.82
C LEU A 35 -2.73 4.50 5.56
N ILE A 36 -2.04 3.47 5.04
CA ILE A 36 -0.74 3.05 5.60
C ILE A 36 0.29 4.18 5.53
N GLY A 37 0.30 4.95 4.43
CA GLY A 37 1.14 6.13 4.27
C GLY A 37 0.86 7.23 5.30
N GLU A 38 -0.41 7.54 5.52
CA GLU A 38 -0.84 8.53 6.50
C GLU A 38 -0.48 8.11 7.92
N MET A 39 -0.72 6.85 8.28
CA MET A 39 -0.32 6.28 9.57
C MET A 39 1.19 6.46 9.83
N ILE A 40 2.03 6.14 8.83
CA ILE A 40 3.49 6.31 8.95
C ILE A 40 3.87 7.79 9.10
N SER A 41 3.22 8.67 8.34
CA SER A 41 3.47 10.11 8.39
C SER A 41 3.18 10.66 9.79
N ILE A 42 1.99 10.36 10.31
CA ILE A 42 1.53 10.78 11.65
C ILE A 42 2.48 10.23 12.73
N ARG A 43 2.86 8.95 12.64
CA ARG A 43 3.80 8.34 13.60
C ARG A 43 5.13 9.09 13.61
N LYS A 44 5.69 9.41 12.44
CA LYS A 44 6.96 10.14 12.31
C LYS A 44 6.85 11.59 12.79
N GLN A 45 5.76 12.28 12.46
CA GLN A 45 5.49 13.64 12.92
C GLN A 45 5.44 13.72 14.45
N ASN A 46 4.81 12.73 15.09
CA ASN A 46 4.75 12.60 16.54
C ASN A 46 6.02 12.01 17.17
N LYS A 47 7.09 11.76 16.40
CA LYS A 47 8.35 11.14 16.85
C LYS A 47 8.14 9.80 17.58
N MET A 48 7.09 9.07 17.19
CA MET A 48 6.73 7.80 17.80
C MET A 48 7.50 6.63 17.17
N THR A 49 7.95 5.70 18.00
CA THR A 49 8.54 4.43 17.55
C THR A 49 7.43 3.45 17.11
N GLN A 50 7.81 2.41 16.37
CA GLN A 50 6.87 1.33 16.03
C GLN A 50 6.36 0.60 17.27
N SER A 51 7.19 0.44 18.31
CA SER A 51 6.80 -0.18 19.58
C SER A 51 5.72 0.63 20.30
N GLN A 52 5.90 1.95 20.38
CA GLN A 52 4.91 2.85 21.00
C GLN A 52 3.59 2.85 20.26
N LEU A 53 3.62 2.84 18.92
CA LEU A 53 2.38 2.70 18.13
C LEU A 53 1.70 1.34 18.37
N ALA A 54 2.49 0.28 18.52
CA ALA A 54 1.98 -1.05 18.84
C ALA A 54 1.28 -1.07 20.21
N GLU A 55 1.88 -0.47 21.24
CA GLU A 55 1.30 -0.37 22.59
C GLU A 55 -0.06 0.35 22.57
N ILE A 56 -0.15 1.49 21.89
CA ILE A 56 -1.39 2.29 21.81
C ILE A 56 -2.49 1.56 21.02
N THR A 57 -2.12 0.79 20.01
CA THR A 57 -3.07 0.08 19.14
C THR A 57 -3.38 -1.33 19.62
N GLY A 58 -2.78 -1.80 20.73
CA GLY A 58 -2.92 -3.17 21.22
C GLY A 58 -2.31 -4.23 20.30
N ASN A 59 -1.33 -3.86 19.48
CA ASN A 59 -0.67 -4.73 18.51
C ASN A 59 0.78 -5.05 18.92
N LYS A 60 1.35 -6.10 18.32
CA LYS A 60 2.80 -6.37 18.45
C LYS A 60 3.59 -5.46 17.51
N GLN A 61 4.78 -5.02 17.92
CA GLN A 61 5.66 -4.18 17.07
C GLN A 61 5.97 -4.84 15.71
N GLN A 62 6.09 -6.17 15.66
CA GLN A 62 6.28 -6.91 14.41
C GLN A 62 5.09 -6.77 13.44
N VAL A 63 3.86 -6.64 13.95
CA VAL A 63 2.66 -6.42 13.13
C VAL A 63 2.71 -5.04 12.49
N ILE A 64 3.03 -4.01 13.29
CA ILE A 64 3.24 -2.64 12.79
C ILE A 64 4.34 -2.61 11.72
N SER A 65 5.47 -3.28 11.96
CA SER A 65 6.57 -3.38 10.99
C SER A 65 6.14 -4.01 9.65
N ARG A 66 5.31 -5.07 9.68
CA ARG A 66 4.78 -5.70 8.46
C ARG A 66 3.83 -4.78 7.70
N ILE A 67 2.94 -4.08 8.41
CA ILE A 67 2.01 -3.10 7.81
C ILE A 67 2.81 -1.98 7.12
N GLU A 68 3.83 -1.44 7.78
CA GLU A 68 4.66 -0.38 7.19
C GLU A 68 5.47 -0.88 5.98
N LYS A 69 5.92 -2.14 5.98
CA LYS A 69 6.65 -2.75 4.86
C LYS A 69 5.79 -3.05 3.64
N LYS A 70 4.48 -3.32 3.80
CA LYS A 70 3.56 -3.51 2.66
C LYS A 70 3.59 -2.32 1.70
N ARG A 71 3.85 -1.11 2.19
CA ARG A 71 4.05 0.10 1.37
C ARG A 71 5.29 0.04 0.47
N THR A 72 6.37 -0.60 0.93
CA THR A 72 7.68 -0.56 0.26
C THR A 72 7.78 -1.53 -0.92
N ILE A 73 6.99 -2.61 -0.92
CA ILE A 73 7.08 -3.68 -1.92
C ILE A 73 6.55 -3.25 -3.30
N LEU A 74 5.79 -2.15 -3.39
CA LEU A 74 5.14 -1.69 -4.62
C LEU A 74 5.54 -0.26 -5.03
N ARG A 75 6.74 0.18 -4.61
CA ARG A 75 7.34 1.43 -5.07
C ARG A 75 8.09 1.27 -6.38
#